data_AF-I7LNI8-F1
#
_entry.id   AF-I7LNI8-F1
#
_cell.length_a   1.000
_cell.length_b   1.000
_cell.length_c   1.000
_cell.angle_alpha   90.00
_cell.angle_beta   90.00
_cell.angle_gamma   90.00
#
_symmetry.space_group_name_H-M   'P 1'
#
loop_
_entity.id
_entity.type
_entity.pdbx_description
1 polymer ?
#
loop_
_entity_poly.entity_id
_entity_poly.type
_entity_poly.pdbx_seq_one_letter_code
_entity_poly.pdbx_strand_id
1 'polypeptide(L)' 'MSRVVRIDEEALEVALKYGKNLSLGVMKMEEMIAKHEKAKRDYNAIEEMVRRTIREELEVLTSRY' A
#
# COMPACT_ATOMS: atom_id res chain seq x y z
N MET A 1 20.54 20.91 11.00
CA MET A 1 21.29 21.18 9.75
C MET A 1 20.29 21.34 8.63
N SER A 2 20.30 22.46 7.90
CA SER A 2 19.55 22.59 6.65
C SER A 2 20.40 22.04 5.51
N ARG A 3 19.79 21.26 4.62
CA ARG A 3 20.42 20.74 3.41
C ARG A 3 19.64 21.28 2.22
N VAL A 4 20.32 21.95 1.29
CA VAL A 4 19.70 22.48 0.08
C VAL A 4 19.58 21.35 -0.93
N VAL A 5 18.35 21.04 -1.36
CA VAL A 5 18.06 20.01 -2.35
C VAL A 5 17.49 20.70 -3.57
N ARG A 6 18.11 20.46 -4.74
CA ARG A 6 17.56 20.90 -6.03
C ARG A 6 16.54 19.87 -6.47
N ILE A 7 15.34 20.32 -6.78
CA ILE A 7 14.29 19.47 -7.32
C ILE A 7 13.70 20.14 -8.54
N ASP A 8 13.12 19.33 -9.42
CA ASP A 8 12.37 19.82 -10.55
C ASP A 8 11.13 20.62 -10.08
N GLU A 9 10.77 21.68 -10.81
CA GLU A 9 9.62 22.52 -10.44
C GLU A 9 8.30 21.75 -10.47
N GLU A 10 8.12 20.84 -11.43
CA GLU A 10 6.91 20.00 -11.50
C GLU A 10 6.85 19.05 -10.30
N ALA A 11 8.00 18.50 -9.88
CA ALA A 11 8.08 17.65 -8.70
C ALA A 11 7.75 18.43 -7.42
N LEU A 12 8.17 19.70 -7.32
CA LEU A 12 7.81 20.58 -6.21
C LEU A 12 6.29 20.82 -6.18
N GLU A 13 5.69 21.13 -7.32
CA GLU A 13 4.25 21.34 -7.43
C GLU A 13 3.45 20.10 -7.02
N VAL A 14 3.89 18.92 -7.45
CA VAL A 14 3.28 17.66 -7.01
C VAL A 14 3.38 17.54 -5.50
N ALA A 15 4.56 17.75 -4.90
CA ALA A 15 4.73 17.63 -3.46
C ALA A 15 3.85 18.62 -2.68
N LEU A 16 3.70 19.84 -3.18
CA LEU A 16 2.87 20.88 -2.55
C LEU A 16 1.37 20.56 -2.59
N LYS A 17 0.90 19.70 -3.50
CA LYS A 17 -0.49 19.18 -3.46
C LYS A 17 -0.76 18.34 -2.21
N TYR A 18 0.27 17.75 -1.61
CA TYR A 18 0.16 16.87 -0.45
C TYR A 18 0.55 17.54 0.87
N GLY A 19 1.07 18.77 0.85
CA GLY A 19 1.45 19.49 2.07
C GLY A 19 1.89 20.93 1.84
N LYS A 20 1.93 21.72 2.92
CA LYS A 20 2.25 23.17 2.87
C LYS A 20 3.68 23.49 2.44
N ASN A 21 4.57 22.51 2.46
CA ASN A 21 5.96 22.62 2.02
C ASN A 21 6.46 21.25 1.55
N LEU A 22 7.63 21.23 0.92
CA LEU A 22 8.22 20.01 0.36
C LEU A 22 8.32 18.87 1.39
N SER A 23 8.83 19.16 2.59
CA SER A 23 9.01 18.13 3.63
C SER A 23 7.69 17.49 4.04
N LEU A 24 6.67 18.30 4.32
CA LEU A 24 5.34 17.81 4.71
C LEU A 24 4.66 17.06 3.55
N GLY A 25 4.82 17.55 2.32
CA GLY A 25 4.33 16.87 1.12
C GLY A 25 4.94 15.48 0.97
N VAL A 26 6.27 15.38 1.04
CA VAL A 26 7.00 14.11 0.95
C VAL A 26 6.61 13.14 2.06
N MET A 27 6.52 13.62 3.31
CA MET A 27 6.07 12.78 4.43
C MET A 27 4.64 12.26 4.23
N LYS A 28 3.74 13.09 3.70
CA LYS A 28 2.36 12.68 3.44
C LYS A 28 2.26 11.66 2.31
N MET A 29 3.05 11.84 1.26
CA MET A 29 3.14 10.89 0.15
C MET A 29 3.63 9.51 0.65
N GLU A 30 4.68 9.48 1.47
CA GLU A 30 5.18 8.24 2.09
C GLU A 30 4.10 7.54 2.93
N GLU A 31 3.36 8.30 3.75
CA GLU A 31 2.25 7.76 4.57
C GLU A 31 1.17 7.10 3.68
N MET A 32 0.84 7.72 2.55
CA MET A 32 -0.17 7.19 1.62
C MET A 32 0.31 5.92 0.91
N ILE A 33 1.58 5.88 0.49
CA ILE A 33 2.19 4.68 -0.12
C ILE A 33 2.17 3.53 0.90
N ALA A 34 2.63 3.77 2.13
CA ALA A 34 2.64 2.76 3.18
C ALA A 34 1.23 2.21 3.51
N LYS A 35 0.22 3.09 3.54
CA LYS A 35 -1.18 2.67 3.72
C LYS A 35 -1.68 1.81 2.57
N HIS A 36 -1.33 2.15 1.34
CA HIS A 36 -1.75 1.39 0.17
C HIS A 36 -1.06 0.02 0.11
N GLU A 37 0.23 -0.06 0.45
CA GLU A 37 0.94 -1.34 0.57
C GLU A 37 0.34 -2.24 1.66
N LYS A 38 0.00 -1.66 2.82
CA LYS A 38 -0.67 -2.40 3.88
C LYS A 38 -2.02 -2.94 3.42
N ALA A 39 -2.85 -2.11 2.80
CA ALA A 39 -4.14 -2.54 2.26
C ALA A 39 -3.98 -3.66 1.22
N LYS A 40 -2.99 -3.56 0.33
CA LYS A 40 -2.70 -4.61 -0.66
C LYS A 40 -2.28 -5.94 0.00
N ARG A 41 -1.48 -5.90 1.06
CA ARG A 41 -1.13 -7.09 1.85
C ARG A 41 -2.36 -7.71 2.51
N ASP A 42 -3.25 -6.88 3.06
CA ASP A 42 -4.49 -7.35 3.69
C ASP A 42 -5.40 -8.05 2.67
N TYR A 43 -5.53 -7.51 1.45
CA TYR A 43 -6.30 -8.17 0.37
C TYR A 43 -5.72 -9.53 -0.03
N ASN A 44 -4.39 -9.63 -0.20
CA ASN A 44 -3.76 -10.90 -0.54
C ASN A 44 -3.96 -11.95 0.56
N ALA A 45 -3.86 -11.54 1.84
CA ALA A 45 -4.09 -12.44 2.97
C ALA A 45 -5.54 -12.94 3.02
N ILE A 46 -6.51 -12.07 2.74
CA ILE A 46 -7.93 -12.45 2.64
C ILE A 46 -8.13 -13.43 1.47
N GLU A 47 -7.55 -13.16 0.31
CA GLU A 47 -7.67 -14.03 -0.86
C GLU A 47 -7.10 -15.44 -0.58
N GLU A 48 -5.93 -15.50 0.06
CA GLU A 48 -5.30 -16.77 0.44
C GLU A 48 -6.17 -17.54 1.44
N MET A 49 -6.71 -16.85 2.45
CA MET A 49 -7.64 -17.45 3.41
C MET A 49 -8.87 -18.03 2.71
N VAL A 50 -9.52 -17.26 1.82
CA VAL A 50 -10.70 -17.74 1.07
C VAL A 50 -10.34 -18.95 0.19
N ARG A 51 -9.23 -18.89 -0.55
CA ARG A 51 -8.78 -20.02 -1.39
C ARG A 51 -8.50 -21.27 -0.56
N ARG A 52 -7.88 -21.11 0.61
CA ARG A 52 -7.58 -22.21 1.53
C ARG A 52 -8.86 -22.82 2.09
N THR A 53 -9.80 -22.02 2.59
CA THR A 53 -11.08 -22.51 3.11
C THR A 53 -11.86 -23.25 2.02
N ILE A 54 -11.93 -22.71 0.80
CA ILE A 54 -12.60 -23.41 -0.31
C ILE A 54 -11.91 -24.75 -0.62
N ARG A 55 -10.58 -24.81 -0.59
CA ARG A 55 -9.84 -26.07 -0.81
C ARG A 55 -10.13 -27.09 0.28
N GLU A 56 -10.09 -26.69 1.55
CA GLU A 56 -10.38 -27.56 2.69
C GLU A 56 -11.80 -28.14 2.59
N GLU A 57 -12.80 -27.31 2.28
CA GLU A 57 -14.19 -27.75 2.07
C GLU A 57 -14.32 -28.71 0.88
N LEU A 58 -13.64 -28.44 -0.24
CA LEU A 58 -13.63 -29.33 -1.40
C LEU A 58 -13.00 -30.68 -1.07
N GLU A 59 -11.86 -30.70 -0.36
CA GLU A 59 -11.18 -31.93 0.06
C GLU A 59 -12.05 -32.79 0.99
N VAL A 60 -12.81 -32.18 1.91
CA VAL A 60 -13.78 -32.89 2.75
C VAL A 60 -14.90 -33.52 1.90
N LEU A 61 -15.36 -32.82 0.86
CA LEU A 61 -16.39 -33.33 -0.04
C LEU A 61 -15.89 -34.46 -0.94
N THR A 62 -14.66 -34.38 -1.48
CA THR A 62 -14.07 -35.46 -2.29
C THR A 62 -13.60 -36.64 -1.46
N SER A 63 -13.19 -36.46 -0.21
CA SER A 63 -12.80 -37.57 0.68
C SER A 63 -13.97 -38.47 1.12
N ARG A 64 -15.21 -38.07 0.84
CA ARG A 64 -16.43 -38.85 1.15
C ARG A 64 -16.92 -39.72 -0.02
N TYR A 65 -16.24 -39.69 -1.17
CA TYR A 65 -16.43 -40.59 -2.30
C TYR A 65 -15.23 -41.52 -2.46
#